data_AF-A0A9P5P7V5-F1
#
_entry.id   AF-A0A9P5P7V5-F1
#
_cell.length_a   1.000
_cell.length_b   1.000
_cell.length_c   1.000
_cell.angle_alpha   90.00
_cell.angle_beta   90.00
_cell.angle_gamma   90.00
#
_symmetry.space_group_name_H-M   'P 1'
#
loop_
_entity.id
_entity.type
_entity.pdbx_description
1 polymer ?
#
loop_
_entity_poly.entity_id
_entity_poly.type
_entity_poly.pdbx_seq_one_letter_code
_entity_poly.pdbx_strand_id
1 'polypeptide(L)' 'EGNSIWLLSDCQELCDHLVPHVAAAADTKKFKASVMNSAVELLNKQLRAGGKKKAAGVKQKISDVRVVSIA' A
#
# COMPACT_ATOMS: atom_id res chain seq x y z
N GLU A 1 7.18 20.04 5.06
CA GLU A 1 7.11 18.63 4.61
C GLU A 1 6.26 18.56 3.35
N GLY A 2 6.75 17.91 2.29
CA GLY A 2 6.03 17.84 1.01
C GLY A 2 4.87 16.85 1.07
N ASN A 3 3.71 17.23 0.53
CA ASN A 3 2.51 16.39 0.52
C ASN A 3 2.79 15.08 -0.25
N SER A 4 2.53 13.92 0.35
CA SER A 4 2.62 12.64 -0.36
C SER A 4 1.46 12.54 -1.33
N ILE A 5 1.75 12.65 -2.63
CA ILE A 5 0.74 12.53 -3.68
C ILE A 5 0.53 11.05 -3.97
N TRP A 6 -0.73 10.61 -3.91
CA TRP A 6 -1.14 9.26 -4.27
C TRP A 6 -1.69 9.28 -5.68
N LEU A 7 -0.94 8.72 -6.62
CA LEU A 7 -1.41 8.49 -7.98
C LEU A 7 -2.24 7.21 -8.04
N LEU A 8 -3.08 7.10 -9.07
CA LEU A 8 -3.81 5.87 -9.35
C LEU A 8 -2.84 4.70 -9.56
N SER A 9 -1.72 4.94 -10.25
CA SER A 9 -0.64 3.95 -10.46
C SER A 9 -0.04 3.46 -9.15
N ASP A 10 0.17 4.34 -8.16
CA ASP A 10 0.67 3.95 -6.83
C ASP A 10 -0.31 3.00 -6.15
N CYS A 11 -1.62 3.27 -6.26
CA CYS A 11 -2.65 2.43 -5.67
C CYS A 11 -2.74 1.07 -6.38
N GLN A 12 -2.56 1.05 -7.69
CA GLN A 12 -2.58 -0.17 -8.50
C GLN A 12 -1.37 -1.05 -8.23
N GLU A 13 -0.17 -0.49 -8.17
CA GLU A 13 1.07 -1.18 -7.81
C GLU A 13 1.02 -1.70 -6.36
N LEU A 14 0.46 -0.91 -5.44
CA LEU A 14 0.20 -1.35 -4.07
C LEU A 14 -0.77 -2.53 -4.03
N CYS A 15 -1.87 -2.47 -4.79
CA CYS A 15 -2.85 -3.55 -4.85
C CYS A 15 -2.23 -4.83 -5.41
N ASP A 16 -1.53 -4.75 -6.55
CA ASP A 16 -0.85 -5.87 -7.19
C ASP A 16 0.16 -6.54 -6.25
N HIS A 17 0.95 -5.75 -5.51
CA HIS A 17 1.87 -6.26 -4.50
C HIS A 17 1.14 -6.98 -3.35
N LEU A 18 -0.05 -6.51 -2.97
CA LEU A 18 -0.81 -7.06 -1.84
C LEU A 18 -1.66 -8.27 -2.21
N VAL A 19 -2.17 -8.38 -3.44
CA VAL A 19 -2.97 -9.50 -3.94
C VAL A 19 -2.41 -10.88 -3.55
N PRO A 20 -1.12 -11.21 -3.78
CA PRO A 20 -0.57 -12.51 -3.38
C PRO A 20 -0.52 -12.70 -1.85
N HIS A 21 -0.43 -11.61 -1.10
CA HIS A 21 -0.44 -11.63 0.36
C HIS A 21 -1.86 -11.67 0.94
N VAL A 22 -2.89 -11.24 0.21
CA VAL A 22 -4.31 -11.33 0.61
C VAL A 22 -4.76 -12.79 0.66
N ALA A 23 -4.43 -13.59 -0.37
CA ALA A 23 -4.79 -15.00 -0.41
C ALA A 23 -4.07 -15.82 0.68
N ALA A 24 -2.82 -15.45 1.01
CA ALA A 24 -2.05 -16.07 2.07
C ALA A 24 -2.44 -15.59 3.49
N ALA A 25 -3.10 -14.43 3.60
CA ALA A 25 -3.61 -13.90 4.84
C ALA A 25 -5.02 -14.44 5.10
N ALA A 26 -5.11 -15.68 5.62
CA ALA A 26 -6.36 -16.24 6.15
C ALA A 26 -7.01 -15.29 7.18
N ASP A 27 -6.18 -14.52 7.90
CA ASP A 27 -6.59 -13.37 8.70
C ASP A 27 -6.41 -12.08 7.89
N THR A 28 -7.38 -11.82 7.01
CA THR A 28 -7.39 -10.66 6.09
C THR A 28 -7.34 -9.29 6.80
N LYS A 29 -7.32 -9.26 8.14
CA LYS A 29 -7.30 -8.04 8.95
C LYS A 29 -5.90 -7.44 9.15
N LYS A 30 -4.81 -8.18 8.93
CA LYS A 30 -3.44 -7.69 9.18
C LYS A 30 -2.41 -8.26 8.20
N PHE A 31 -1.96 -7.45 7.24
CA PHE A 31 -0.72 -7.74 6.53
C PHE A 31 0.45 -7.75 7.52
N LYS A 32 1.43 -8.65 7.32
CA LYS A 32 2.65 -8.67 8.13
C LYS A 32 3.39 -7.33 7.96
N ALA A 33 4.06 -6.87 9.02
CA ALA A 33 4.87 -5.65 8.97
C ALA A 33 5.95 -5.69 7.87
N SER A 34 6.47 -6.89 7.56
CA SER A 34 7.40 -7.10 6.43
C SER A 34 6.77 -6.77 5.08
N VAL A 35 5.50 -7.13 4.84
CA VAL A 35 4.77 -6.78 3.61
C VAL A 35 4.53 -5.28 3.54
N MET A 36 4.21 -4.66 4.68
CA MET A 36 4.04 -3.19 4.75
C MET A 36 5.34 -2.45 4.44
N ASN A 37 6.47 -2.91 4.98
CA ASN A 37 7.78 -2.32 4.70
C ASN A 37 8.16 -2.50 3.22
N SER A 38 7.97 -3.70 2.65
CA SER A 38 8.21 -3.92 1.22
C SER A 38 7.33 -3.05 0.32
N ALA A 39 6.05 -2.86 0.67
CA ALA A 39 5.17 -1.95 -0.06
C ALA A 39 5.64 -0.49 0.02
N VAL A 40 6.11 -0.05 1.19
CA VAL A 40 6.68 1.31 1.37
C VAL A 40 7.93 1.48 0.53
N GLU A 41 8.85 0.51 0.55
CA GLU A 41 10.07 0.57 -0.25
C GLU A 41 9.77 0.57 -1.75
N LEU A 42 8.84 -0.28 -2.20
CA LEU A 42 8.40 -0.33 -3.59
C LEU A 42 7.84 1.02 -4.04
N LEU A 43 6.91 1.59 -3.26
CA LEU A 43 6.27 2.87 -3.57
C LEU A 43 7.24 4.06 -3.51
N ASN A 44 8.26 4.01 -2.66
CA ASN A 44 9.30 5.04 -2.61
C ASN A 44 10.34 4.87 -3.73
N LYS A 45 10.60 3.64 -4.18
CA LYS A 45 11.45 3.35 -5.33
C LYS A 45 10.78 3.77 -6.64
N GLN A 46 9.46 3.63 -6.72
CA GLN A 46 8.63 4.04 -7.84
C GLN A 46 7.99 5.42 -7.61
N LEU A 47 8.57 6.26 -6.75
CA LEU A 47 8.01 7.57 -6.44
C LEU A 47 8.03 8.47 -7.68
N ARG A 48 6.87 8.61 -8.33
CA ARG A 48 6.68 9.45 -9.53
C ARG A 48 6.34 10.89 -9.18
N ALA A 49 5.65 11.12 -8.07
CA ALA A 49 5.20 12.46 -7.65
C ALA A 49 5.08 12.60 -6.13
N GLY A 50 5.26 13.82 -5.64
CA GLY A 50 5.10 14.18 -4.22
C GLY A 50 6.30 13.83 -3.33
N GLY A 51 6.07 13.82 -2.01
CA GLY A 51 7.07 13.43 -1.01
C GLY A 51 7.07 11.92 -0.69
N LYS A 52 8.16 11.45 -0.07
CA LYS A 52 8.32 10.05 0.36
C LYS A 52 7.08 9.53 1.11
N LYS A 53 6.61 8.35 0.71
CA LYS A 53 5.43 7.71 1.32
C LYS A 53 5.86 7.06 2.64
N LYS A 54 5.28 7.50 3.75
CA LYS A 54 5.56 6.95 5.10
C LYS A 54 4.75 5.68 5.33
N ALA A 55 5.28 4.75 6.13
CA ALA A 55 4.61 3.49 6.46
C ALA A 55 3.19 3.67 7.05
N ALA A 56 2.98 4.70 7.86
CA ALA A 56 1.66 5.04 8.40
C ALA A 56 0.65 5.40 7.28
N GLY A 57 1.08 6.18 6.28
CA GLY A 57 0.24 6.56 5.13
C GLY A 57 -0.08 5.36 4.23
N VAL A 58 0.91 4.49 3.99
CA VAL A 58 0.69 3.24 3.25
C VAL A 58 -0.30 2.34 3.98
N LYS A 59 -0.13 2.15 5.30
CA LYS A 59 -1.06 1.37 6.13
C LYS A 59 -2.50 1.91 6.05
N GLN A 60 -2.67 3.23 6.12
CA GLN A 60 -3.99 3.85 5.98
C GLN A 60 -4.58 3.61 4.60
N LYS A 61 -3.78 3.70 3.54
CA LYS A 61 -4.23 3.48 2.16
C LYS A 61 -4.59 2.02 1.87
N ILE A 62 -3.86 1.07 2.46
CA ILE A 62 -4.19 -0.35 2.38
C ILE A 62 -5.57 -0.62 3.01
N SER A 63 -5.84 -0.01 4.17
CA SER A 63 -7.16 -0.12 4.82
C SER A 63 -8.28 0.48 3.96
N ASP A 64 -8.01 1.59 3.26
CA ASP A 64 -8.92 2.28 2.34
C ASP A 64 -9.24 1.43 1.09
N VAL A 65 -8.22 0.92 0.40
CA VAL A 65 -8.38 0.05 -0.78
C VAL A 65 -9.09 -1.25 -0.44
N ARG A 66 -8.86 -1.80 0.75
CA ARG A 66 -9.56 -3.00 1.24
C ARG A 66 -11.07 -2.78 1.41
N VAL A 67 -11.55 -1.57 1.67
CA VAL A 67 -13.01 -1.31 1.74
C VAL A 67 -13.66 -1.39 0.35
N VAL A 68 -12.92 -1.05 -0.71
CA VAL A 68 -13.44 -1.04 -2.09
C VAL A 68 -13.49 -2.44 -2.73
N SER A 69 -12.57 -3.35 -2.39
CA SER A 69 -12.50 -4.68 -3.03
C SER A 69 -13.42 -5.75 -2.43
N ILE A 70 -14.22 -5.42 -1.41
CA ILE A 70 -15.13 -6.35 -0.71
C ILE A 70 -16.58 -5.84 -0.72
N ALA A 71 -16.92 -4.93 -1.65
CA ALA A 71 -18.27 -4.43 -1.87
C ALA A 71 -18.84 -4.97 -3.19
#